data_AF-B1IJ31-F1
#
_entry.id   AF-B1IJ31-F1
#
_cell.length_a   1.000
_cell.length_b   1.000
_cell.length_c   1.000
_cell.angle_alpha   90.00
_cell.angle_beta   90.00
_cell.angle_gamma   90.00
#
_symmetry.space_group_name_H-M   'P 1'
#
loop_
_entity.id
_entity.type
_entity.pdbx_description
1 polymer ?
#
loop_
_entity_poly.entity_id
_entity_poly.type
_entity_poly.pdbx_seq_one_letter_code
_entity_poly.pdbx_strand_id
1 'polypeptide(L)'
;MFKRGEYSIKEENFIKDNYLKMSNKQLAKELNRNIQSISNKLISLGLYRFDFNKKLSISTPDEGTIKIKNKFKVDKEQAKLIYKNWRKNYIKSRVI
;
A
#
# COMPACT_ATOMS: atom_id res chain seq x y z
N MET A 1 18.71 11.38 14.16
CA MET A 1 19.45 10.35 13.37
C MET A 1 18.52 9.17 13.18
N PHE A 2 18.37 8.65 11.95
CA PHE A 2 17.46 7.52 11.68
C PHE A 2 18.13 6.17 11.99
N LYS A 3 17.35 5.20 12.44
CA LYS A 3 17.80 3.82 12.71
C LYS A 3 18.27 3.16 11.41
N ARG A 4 19.47 2.57 11.46
CA ARG A 4 20.11 1.83 10.36
C ARG A 4 20.13 0.33 10.67
N GLY A 5 20.35 -0.49 9.65
CA GLY A 5 20.41 -1.96 9.77
C GLY A 5 19.07 -2.66 9.58
N GLU A 6 19.05 -3.96 9.87
CA GLU A 6 17.92 -4.85 9.61
C GLU A 6 16.64 -4.47 10.37
N TYR A 7 15.50 -4.89 9.81
CA TYR A 7 14.20 -4.76 10.46
C TYR A 7 14.00 -5.92 11.42
N SER A 8 13.66 -5.62 12.67
CA SER A 8 13.20 -6.64 13.61
C SER A 8 11.84 -7.19 13.19
N ILE A 9 11.50 -8.39 13.65
CA ILE A 9 10.20 -9.03 13.42
C ILE A 9 9.04 -8.11 13.84
N LYS A 10 9.19 -7.39 14.97
CA LYS A 10 8.19 -6.43 15.45
C LYS A 10 7.98 -5.28 14.46
N GLU A 11 9.07 -4.71 13.92
CA GLU A 11 8.99 -3.65 12.92
C GLU A 11 8.38 -4.16 11.60
N GLU A 12 8.71 -5.38 11.17
CA GLU A 12 8.10 -5.98 9.99
C GLU A 12 6.59 -6.21 10.14
N ASN A 13 6.16 -6.76 11.28
CA ASN A 13 4.74 -6.98 11.56
C ASN A 13 4.00 -5.65 11.60
N PHE A 14 4.58 -4.63 12.25
CA PHE A 14 4.03 -3.28 12.23
C PHE A 14 3.84 -2.75 10.80
N ILE A 15 4.83 -2.95 9.92
CA ILE A 15 4.72 -2.56 8.50
C ILE A 15 3.58 -3.33 7.83
N LYS A 16 3.51 -4.66 7.97
CA LYS A 16 2.47 -5.50 7.35
C LYS A 16 1.06 -5.07 7.78
N ASP A 17 0.88 -4.71 9.05
CA ASP A 17 -0.44 -4.36 9.60
C ASP A 17 -0.89 -2.93 9.23
N ASN A 18 0.07 -2.06 8.87
CA ASN A 18 -0.17 -0.63 8.71
C ASN A 18 0.15 -0.06 7.33
N TYR A 19 0.84 -0.78 6.44
CA TYR A 19 1.28 -0.21 5.17
C TYR A 19 0.13 0.27 4.26
N LEU A 20 -1.06 -0.34 4.36
CA LEU A 20 -2.25 0.13 3.63
C LEU A 20 -2.91 1.35 4.25
N LYS A 21 -2.68 1.60 5.55
CA LYS A 21 -3.31 2.69 6.33
C LYS A 21 -2.39 3.91 6.44
N MET A 22 -1.08 3.71 6.37
CA MET A 22 -0.05 4.72 6.58
C MET A 22 0.81 4.91 5.33
N SER A 23 1.17 6.16 5.05
CA SER A 23 2.16 6.51 4.04
C SER A 23 3.58 6.07 4.45
N ASN A 24 4.51 5.99 3.50
CA ASN A 24 5.93 5.77 3.80
C ASN A 24 6.48 6.77 4.81
N LYS A 25 6.06 8.04 4.73
CA LYS A 25 6.49 9.09 5.66
C LYS A 25 6.00 8.82 7.09
N GLN A 26 4.76 8.36 7.25
CA GLN A 26 4.21 8.01 8.55
C GLN A 26 4.88 6.77 9.13
N LEU A 27 5.01 5.69 8.35
CA LEU A 27 5.73 4.49 8.78
C LEU A 27 7.19 4.80 9.18
N ALA A 28 7.86 5.63 8.39
CA ALA A 28 9.22 6.09 8.67
C ALA A 28 9.31 6.85 10.00
N LYS A 29 8.33 7.71 10.29
CA LYS A 29 8.26 8.46 11.55
C LYS A 29 8.07 7.52 12.74
N GLU A 30 7.11 6.59 12.67
CA GLU A 30 6.83 5.65 13.77
C GLU A 30 8.01 4.71 14.05
N LEU A 31 8.70 4.24 13.01
CA LEU A 31 9.81 3.32 13.16
C LEU A 31 11.17 4.03 13.34
N ASN A 32 11.18 5.36 13.36
CA ASN A 32 12.39 6.18 13.29
C ASN A 32 13.36 5.72 12.17
N ARG A 33 12.81 5.41 10.99
CA ARG A 33 13.53 4.94 9.79
C ARG A 33 13.54 6.02 8.72
N ASN A 34 14.47 5.88 7.78
CA ASN A 34 14.45 6.69 6.56
C ASN A 34 13.29 6.24 5.66
N ILE A 35 12.62 7.19 5.02
CA ILE A 35 11.50 6.95 4.08
C ILE A 35 11.91 5.98 2.94
N GLN A 36 13.12 6.13 2.40
CA GLN A 36 13.67 5.25 1.37
C GLN A 36 13.86 3.82 1.90
N SER A 37 14.31 3.67 3.14
CA SER A 37 14.45 2.35 3.77
C SER A 37 13.11 1.64 3.90
N ILE A 38 12.04 2.36 4.27
CA ILE A 38 10.68 1.81 4.29
C ILE A 38 10.24 1.39 2.89
N SER A 39 10.48 2.23 1.88
CA SER A 39 10.13 1.90 0.50
C SER A 39 10.80 0.61 0.03
N ASN A 40 12.11 0.47 0.28
CA ASN A 40 12.85 -0.74 -0.06
C ASN A 40 12.34 -1.95 0.73
N LYS A 41 12.00 -1.76 2.02
CA LYS A 41 11.47 -2.84 2.85
C LYS A 41 10.11 -3.33 2.34
N LEU A 42 9.21 -2.43 1.98
CA LEU A 42 7.91 -2.79 1.39
C LEU A 42 8.09 -3.61 0.11
N ILE A 43 9.02 -3.22 -0.77
CA ILE A 43 9.34 -3.98 -1.99
C ILE A 43 9.84 -5.38 -1.64
N SER A 44 10.77 -5.51 -0.69
CA SER A 44 11.29 -6.82 -0.27
C SER A 44 10.24 -7.74 0.36
N LEU A 45 9.20 -7.15 0.96
CA LEU A 45 8.07 -7.87 1.55
C LEU A 45 6.90 -8.09 0.57
N GLY A 46 7.01 -7.63 -0.68
CA GLY A 46 5.94 -7.71 -1.68
C GLY A 46 4.70 -6.85 -1.35
N LEU A 47 4.87 -5.80 -0.55
CA LEU A 47 3.77 -4.96 -0.06
C LEU A 47 3.61 -3.71 -0.95
N TYR A 48 2.73 -3.79 -1.94
CA TYR A 48 2.52 -2.72 -2.92
C TYR A 48 1.31 -1.84 -2.57
N ARG A 49 1.47 -0.52 -2.72
CA ARG A 49 0.35 0.45 -2.68
C ARG A 49 0.02 0.91 -4.09
N PHE A 50 -1.27 0.96 -4.43
CA PHE A 50 -1.72 1.47 -5.72
C PHE A 50 -1.58 3.00 -5.76
N ASP A 51 -1.07 3.54 -6.87
CA ASP A 51 -1.14 4.98 -7.12
C ASP A 51 -2.56 5.33 -7.61
N PHE A 52 -3.35 5.87 -6.68
CA PHE A 52 -4.77 6.22 -6.88
C PHE A 52 -4.99 7.31 -7.94
N ASN A 53 -3.95 8.08 -8.27
CA ASN A 53 -4.01 9.14 -9.28
C ASN A 53 -3.76 8.62 -10.71
N LYS A 54 -3.28 7.39 -10.86
CA LYS A 54 -3.09 6.79 -12.18
C LYS A 54 -4.45 6.32 -12.72
N LYS A 55 -4.93 6.94 -13.80
CA LYS A 55 -6.18 6.56 -14.48
C LYS A 55 -6.18 5.05 -14.77
N LEU A 56 -7.07 4.34 -14.09
CA LEU A 56 -7.38 2.97 -14.40
C LEU A 56 -8.65 2.96 -15.27
N SER A 57 -8.56 2.43 -16.49
CA SER A 57 -9.73 2.07 -17.28
C SER A 57 -10.40 0.86 -16.60
N ILE A 58 -11.35 1.12 -15.71
CA ILE A 58 -12.13 0.09 -15.01
C ILE A 58 -13.61 0.44 -15.21
N SER A 59 -14.36 -0.45 -15.86
CA SER A 59 -15.78 -0.23 -16.15
C SER A 59 -16.68 -0.73 -15.01
N THR A 60 -16.25 -1.73 -14.22
CA THR A 60 -17.01 -2.28 -13.08
C THR A 60 -16.14 -2.63 -11.86
N PRO A 61 -16.71 -2.72 -10.64
CA PRO A 61 -15.98 -3.13 -9.43
C PRO A 61 -15.28 -4.49 -9.53
N ASP A 62 -15.89 -5.44 -10.24
CA ASP A 62 -15.35 -6.78 -10.43
C ASP A 62 -14.16 -6.78 -11.41
N GLU A 63 -14.24 -6.02 -12.51
CA GLU A 63 -13.09 -5.81 -13.40
C GLU A 63 -11.90 -5.17 -12.68
N GLY A 64 -12.18 -4.19 -11.80
CA GLY A 64 -11.14 -3.53 -11.01
C GLY A 64 -10.43 -4.50 -10.08
N THR A 65 -11.21 -5.34 -9.39
CA THR A 65 -10.71 -6.37 -8.49
C THR A 65 -9.89 -7.42 -9.23
N ILE A 66 -10.37 -7.89 -10.40
CA ILE A 66 -9.66 -8.87 -11.25
C ILE A 66 -8.35 -8.29 -11.77
N LYS A 67 -8.34 -7.04 -12.25
CA LYS A 67 -7.11 -6.37 -12.72
C LYS A 67 -6.09 -6.20 -11.60
N ILE A 68 -6.52 -5.82 -10.39
CA ILE A 68 -5.64 -5.69 -9.22
C ILE A 68 -5.08 -7.07 -8.83
N LYS A 69 -5.94 -8.10 -8.74
CA LYS A 69 -5.53 -9.47 -8.43
C LYS A 69 -4.42 -9.95 -9.38
N ASN A 70 -4.67 -9.87 -10.69
CA ASN A 70 -3.74 -10.36 -11.71
C ASN A 70 -2.45 -9.54 -11.77
N LYS A 71 -2.52 -8.22 -11.54
CA LYS A 71 -1.36 -7.33 -11.59
C LYS A 71 -0.39 -7.54 -10.41
N PHE A 72 -0.92 -7.75 -9.22
CA PHE A 72 -0.11 -7.88 -8.00
C PHE A 72 0.08 -9.32 -7.54
N LYS A 73 -0.53 -10.29 -8.24
CA LYS A 73 -0.52 -11.71 -7.87
C LYS A 73 -0.98 -11.95 -6.41
N VAL A 74 -1.95 -11.14 -5.96
CA VAL A 74 -2.54 -11.22 -4.61
C VAL A 74 -3.81 -12.05 -4.64
N ASP A 75 -4.29 -12.49 -3.48
CA ASP A 75 -5.58 -13.16 -3.38
C ASP A 75 -6.76 -12.21 -3.65
N LYS A 76 -7.94 -12.79 -3.86
CA LYS A 76 -9.15 -12.06 -4.26
C LYS A 76 -9.62 -11.08 -3.17
N GLU A 77 -9.48 -11.43 -1.90
CA GLU A 77 -9.93 -10.59 -0.78
C GLU A 77 -9.01 -9.39 -0.60
N GLN A 78 -7.70 -9.59 -0.72
CA GLN A 78 -6.72 -8.51 -0.77
C GLN A 78 -6.97 -7.57 -1.95
N ALA A 79 -7.23 -8.11 -3.14
CA ALA A 79 -7.55 -7.30 -4.32
C ALA A 79 -8.81 -6.45 -4.10
N LYS A 80 -9.85 -7.03 -3.47
CA LYS A 80 -11.11 -6.34 -3.16
C LYS A 80 -10.91 -5.20 -2.15
N LEU A 81 -10.08 -5.44 -1.13
CA LEU A 81 -9.72 -4.41 -0.14
C LEU A 81 -8.96 -3.25 -0.78
N ILE A 82 -7.99 -3.56 -1.66
CA ILE A 82 -7.23 -2.56 -2.42
C ILE A 82 -8.18 -1.73 -3.31
N TYR A 83 -9.11 -2.38 -4.03
CA TYR A 83 -10.11 -1.68 -4.85
C TYR A 83 -11.02 -0.76 -4.02
N LYS A 84 -11.53 -1.24 -2.88
CA LYS A 84 -12.42 -0.46 -1.99
C LYS A 84 -11.73 0.78 -1.44
N ASN A 85 -10.48 0.64 -1.00
CA ASN A 85 -9.67 1.76 -0.55
C ASN A 85 -9.38 2.73 -1.71
N TRP A 86 -9.13 2.21 -2.92
CA TRP A 86 -8.94 3.02 -4.13
C TRP A 86 -10.14 3.88 -4.46
N ARG A 87 -11.32 3.26 -4.55
CA ARG A 87 -12.56 3.95 -4.90
C ARG A 87 -12.91 5.02 -3.88
N LYS A 88 -12.72 4.75 -2.58
CA LYS A 88 -12.99 5.71 -1.49
C LYS A 88 -12.12 6.97 -1.60
N ASN A 89 -10.83 6.81 -1.86
CA ASN A 89 -9.92 7.95 -2.02
C ASN A 89 -10.20 8.72 -3.32
N TYR A 90 -10.47 8.02 -4.42
CA TYR A 90 -10.81 8.63 -5.71
C TYR A 90 -12.10 9.46 -5.66
N ILE A 91 -13.13 9.00 -4.93
CA ILE A 91 -14.35 9.79 -4.73
C ILE A 91 -14.03 11.04 -3.92
N LYS A 92 -13.30 10.91 -2.82
CA LYS A 92 -12.92 12.05 -1.97
C LYS A 92 -12.13 13.12 -2.71
N SER A 93 -11.18 12.74 -3.56
CA SER A 93 -10.39 13.69 -4.36
C SER A 93 -11.19 14.42 -5.44
N ARG A 94 -12.42 13.97 -5.72
CA ARG A 94 -13.26 14.44 -6.83
C ARG A 94 -14.48 15.25 -6.36
N VAL A 95 -14.72 15.29 -5.05
CA VAL A 95 -15.81 16.04 -4.39
C VAL A 95 -15.24 17.33 -3.76
N ILE A 96 -14.05 17.78 -4.19
CA ILE A 96 -13.43 19.07 -3.86
C ILE A 96 -13.58 19.98 -5.07
#